data_AF-K1TZZ1-F1
#
_entry.id   AF-K1TZZ1-F1
#
_cell.length_a   1.000
_cell.length_b   1.000
_cell.length_c   1.000
_cell.angle_alpha   90.00
_cell.angle_beta   90.00
_cell.angle_gamma   90.00
#
_symmetry.space_group_name_H-M   'P 1'
#
loop_
_entity.id
_entity.type
_entity.pdbx_description
1 polymer ?
#
loop_
_entity_poly.entity_id
_entity_poly.type
_entity_poly.pdbx_seq_one_letter_code
_entity_poly.pdbx_strand_id
1 'polypeptide(L)'
;EMILETILDNSNLIRGVHYDTQLNIKDEAGNNLRPDVVLYLPEGKRIVIDSKVSLTAFVGYVGAEDEATRRQYLASHVASVRQHVVELGRKEYQRLLDSPDFVIMFIPNEPAFLAALQNDSSIWADAYDKKVIISSPTNLFALLKLVDDLWKRNAQNKNTADIVTYGTKLYEQLV
;
A
#
# COMPACT_ATOMS: atom_id res chain seq x y z
N GLU A 1 13.24 -0.27 4.45
CA GLU A 1 12.35 -0.91 5.43
C GLU A 1 12.04 -0.04 6.64
N MET A 2 13.03 0.58 7.31
CA MET A 2 12.79 1.44 8.49
C MET A 2 11.72 2.53 8.30
N ILE A 3 11.61 3.16 7.11
CA ILE A 3 10.62 4.22 6.86
C ILE A 3 9.18 3.67 6.82
N LEU A 4 8.96 2.50 6.20
CA LEU A 4 7.62 1.91 6.12
C LEU A 4 7.11 1.51 7.51
N GLU A 5 7.97 0.88 8.31
CA GLU A 5 7.67 0.55 9.70
C GLU A 5 7.44 1.81 10.53
N THR A 6 8.29 2.83 10.39
CA THR A 6 8.11 4.12 11.09
C THR A 6 6.77 4.77 10.76
N ILE A 7 6.32 4.72 9.50
CA ILE A 7 5.02 5.26 9.10
C ILE A 7 3.86 4.48 9.74
N LEU A 8 3.98 3.16 9.83
CA LEU A 8 3.00 2.30 10.51
C LEU A 8 2.98 2.54 12.02
N ASP A 9 4.14 2.69 12.66
CA ASP A 9 4.25 2.92 14.10
C ASP A 9 3.70 4.30 14.50
N ASN A 10 3.83 5.30 13.62
CA ASN A 10 3.23 6.62 13.81
C ASN A 10 1.75 6.69 13.41
N SER A 11 1.19 5.60 12.87
CA SER A 11 -0.25 5.50 12.64
C SER A 11 -0.96 5.04 13.92
N ASN A 12 -2.24 5.36 14.07
CA ASN A 12 -3.05 4.80 15.18
C ASN A 12 -3.46 3.34 14.92
N LEU A 13 -2.77 2.64 14.02
CA LEU A 13 -3.11 1.27 13.64
C LEU A 13 -2.38 0.26 14.53
N ILE A 14 -3.07 -0.84 14.84
CA ILE A 14 -2.59 -1.85 15.78
C ILE A 14 -2.14 -3.07 14.98
N ARG A 15 -0.88 -3.49 15.16
CA ARG A 15 -0.34 -4.72 14.57
C ARG A 15 -1.14 -5.95 15.06
N GLY A 16 -1.43 -6.89 14.15
CA GLY A 16 -2.25 -8.06 14.42
C GLY A 16 -3.77 -7.79 14.44
N VAL A 17 -4.20 -6.53 14.33
CA VAL A 17 -5.62 -6.15 14.25
C VAL A 17 -5.91 -5.39 12.95
N HIS A 18 -5.17 -4.31 12.71
CA HIS A 18 -5.35 -3.45 11.54
C HIS A 18 -4.31 -3.74 10.45
N TYR A 19 -3.18 -4.35 10.78
CA TYR A 19 -2.20 -4.77 9.80
C TYR A 19 -1.30 -5.89 10.32
N ASP A 20 -0.70 -6.62 9.40
CA ASP A 20 0.40 -7.56 9.66
C ASP A 20 1.57 -7.28 8.72
N THR A 21 2.77 -7.63 9.15
CA THR A 21 3.98 -7.53 8.33
C THR A 21 4.49 -8.91 7.97
N GLN A 22 5.08 -9.05 6.78
CA GLN A 22 5.87 -10.23 6.42
C GLN A 22 5.11 -11.57 6.46
N LEU A 23 3.79 -11.55 6.26
CA LEU A 23 2.95 -12.74 6.17
C LEU A 23 3.46 -13.66 5.06
N ASN A 24 3.49 -14.96 5.32
CA ASN A 24 3.83 -15.94 4.30
C ASN A 24 2.55 -16.47 3.66
N ILE A 25 2.30 -16.10 2.41
CA ILE A 25 1.15 -16.53 1.62
C ILE A 25 1.66 -17.58 0.63
N LYS A 26 1.00 -18.73 0.58
CA LYS A 26 1.29 -19.72 -0.47
C LYS A 26 0.40 -19.44 -1.67
N ASP A 27 0.99 -19.41 -2.86
CA ASP A 27 0.22 -19.44 -4.09
C ASP A 27 -0.31 -20.85 -4.40
N GLU A 28 -1.17 -20.97 -5.41
CA GLU A 28 -1.71 -22.25 -5.88
C GLU A 28 -0.61 -23.21 -6.39
N ALA A 29 0.54 -22.69 -6.78
CA ALA A 29 1.70 -23.46 -7.21
C ALA A 29 2.65 -23.84 -6.05
N GLY A 30 2.34 -23.45 -4.82
CA GLY A 30 3.13 -23.72 -3.62
C GLY A 30 4.32 -22.79 -3.40
N ASN A 31 4.50 -21.74 -4.21
CA ASN A 31 5.53 -20.72 -3.97
C ASN A 31 5.11 -19.79 -2.82
N ASN A 32 6.11 -19.37 -2.05
CA ASN A 32 5.91 -18.38 -0.99
C ASN A 32 5.92 -16.97 -1.57
N LEU A 33 4.78 -16.29 -1.46
CA LEU A 33 4.62 -14.87 -1.66
C LEU A 33 4.62 -14.18 -0.30
N ARG A 34 5.57 -13.27 -0.12
CA ARG A 34 5.75 -12.54 1.13
C ARG A 34 5.61 -11.05 0.86
N PRO A 35 4.42 -10.47 1.05
CA PRO A 35 4.27 -9.02 1.04
C PRO A 35 4.96 -8.41 2.26
N ASP A 36 5.39 -7.16 2.14
CA ASP A 36 5.99 -6.45 3.27
C ASP A 36 4.95 -6.17 4.35
N VAL A 37 3.76 -5.72 3.94
CA VAL A 37 2.65 -5.38 4.83
C VAL A 37 1.32 -5.77 4.20
N VAL A 38 0.40 -6.27 5.02
CA VAL A 38 -1.01 -6.44 4.70
C VAL A 38 -1.81 -5.57 5.66
N LEU A 39 -2.54 -4.59 5.13
CA LEU A 39 -3.51 -3.79 5.87
C LEU A 39 -4.88 -4.46 5.82
N TYR A 40 -5.56 -4.47 6.95
CA TYR A 40 -6.95 -4.90 7.07
C TYR A 40 -7.86 -3.68 7.14
N LEU A 41 -8.87 -3.68 6.29
CA LEU A 41 -9.94 -2.69 6.28
C LEU A 41 -11.20 -3.29 6.92
N PRO A 42 -12.16 -2.45 7.34
CA PRO A 42 -13.51 -2.88 7.61
C PRO A 42 -14.13 -3.68 6.47
N GLU A 43 -15.17 -4.46 6.79
CA GLU A 43 -15.87 -5.34 5.84
C GLU A 43 -15.00 -6.46 5.26
N GLY A 44 -13.84 -6.73 5.86
CA GLY A 44 -12.97 -7.86 5.49
C GLY A 44 -12.06 -7.59 4.28
N LYS A 45 -12.06 -6.37 3.73
CA LYS A 45 -11.17 -5.99 2.63
C LYS A 45 -9.72 -5.88 3.11
N ARG A 46 -8.77 -6.09 2.20
CA ARG A 46 -7.34 -6.01 2.51
C ARG A 46 -6.61 -5.15 1.48
N ILE A 47 -5.49 -4.56 1.88
CA ILE A 47 -4.56 -3.88 0.98
C ILE A 47 -3.17 -4.45 1.22
N VAL A 48 -2.47 -4.81 0.14
CA VAL A 48 -1.07 -5.25 0.21
C VAL A 48 -0.16 -4.08 -0.10
N ILE A 49 0.92 -3.94 0.66
CA ILE A 49 2.01 -2.99 0.41
C ILE A 49 3.32 -3.78 0.22
N ASP A 50 4.05 -3.45 -0.85
CA ASP A 50 5.34 -4.05 -1.22
C ASP A 50 6.30 -2.92 -1.62
N SER A 51 7.48 -2.87 -1.01
CA SER A 51 8.41 -1.72 -1.02
C SER A 51 9.69 -1.92 -1.83
N LYS A 52 9.71 -2.88 -2.76
CA LYS A 52 10.95 -3.43 -3.32
C LYS A 52 11.70 -2.55 -4.35
N VAL A 53 11.67 -1.21 -4.26
CA VAL A 53 12.32 -0.33 -5.25
C VAL A 53 13.79 -0.09 -4.96
N SER A 54 14.66 -0.52 -5.88
CA SER A 54 16.09 -0.17 -5.85
C SER A 54 16.29 1.31 -6.11
N LEU A 55 16.96 1.99 -5.17
CA LEU A 55 17.31 3.41 -5.28
C LEU A 55 18.68 3.66 -5.93
N THR A 56 19.39 2.63 -6.38
CA THR A 56 20.76 2.77 -6.91
C THR A 56 20.83 3.72 -8.10
N ALA A 57 19.90 3.57 -9.05
CA ALA A 57 19.84 4.45 -10.23
C ALA A 57 19.49 5.90 -9.85
N PHE A 58 18.60 6.10 -8.88
CA PHE A 58 18.28 7.43 -8.38
C PHE A 58 19.46 8.10 -7.67
N VAL A 59 20.23 7.35 -6.87
CA VAL A 59 21.45 7.87 -6.23
C VAL A 59 22.47 8.29 -7.29
N GLY A 60 22.66 7.46 -8.33
CA GLY A 60 23.50 7.81 -9.47
C GLY A 60 23.03 9.06 -10.20
N TYR A 61 21.71 9.22 -10.39
CA TYR A 61 21.10 10.41 -11.00
C TYR A 61 21.42 11.68 -10.20
N VAL A 62 21.27 11.64 -8.88
CA VAL A 62 21.55 12.79 -8.00
C VAL A 62 23.04 13.10 -7.94
N GLY A 63 23.90 12.07 -7.97
CA GLY A 63 25.36 12.22 -7.89
C GLY A 63 26.07 12.48 -9.21
N ALA A 64 25.37 12.48 -10.35
CA ALA A 64 25.98 12.67 -11.66
C ALA A 64 26.43 14.12 -11.87
N GLU A 65 27.70 14.30 -12.26
CA GLU A 65 28.29 15.62 -12.53
C GLU A 65 27.92 16.11 -13.93
N ASP A 66 28.00 15.24 -14.94
CA ASP A 66 27.67 15.56 -16.32
C ASP A 66 26.21 15.20 -16.69
N GLU A 67 25.69 15.92 -17.67
CA GLU A 67 24.30 15.79 -18.12
C GLU A 67 24.01 14.46 -18.83
N ALA A 68 25.00 13.87 -19.51
CA ALA A 68 24.79 12.61 -20.23
C ALA A 68 24.61 11.45 -19.25
N THR A 69 25.50 11.35 -18.26
CA THR A 69 25.42 10.38 -17.16
C THR A 69 24.14 10.57 -16.35
N ARG A 70 23.76 11.83 -16.07
CA ARG A 70 22.50 12.15 -15.37
C ARG A 70 21.29 11.58 -16.10
N ARG A 71 21.19 11.80 -17.42
CA ARG A 71 20.10 11.25 -18.24
C ARG A 71 20.08 9.73 -18.27
N GLN A 72 21.25 9.09 -18.34
CA GLN A 72 21.36 7.63 -18.32
C GLN A 72 20.83 7.03 -17.00
N TYR A 73 21.23 7.60 -15.86
CA TYR A 73 20.73 7.15 -14.56
C TYR A 73 19.24 7.40 -14.38
N LEU A 74 18.74 8.53 -14.87
CA LEU A 74 17.31 8.84 -14.82
C LEU A 74 16.47 7.85 -15.63
N ALA A 75 16.91 7.53 -16.85
CA ALA A 75 16.27 6.51 -17.68
C ALA A 75 16.30 5.13 -17.01
N SER A 76 17.43 4.79 -16.36
CA SER A 76 17.57 3.54 -15.60
C SER A 76 16.64 3.49 -14.38
N HIS A 77 16.45 4.61 -13.69
CA HIS A 77 15.52 4.73 -12.56
C HIS A 77 14.07 4.53 -13.02
N VAL A 78 13.64 5.23 -14.07
CA VAL A 78 12.31 5.09 -14.69
C VAL A 78 12.06 3.64 -15.13
N ALA A 79 13.03 3.01 -15.80
CA ALA A 79 12.93 1.63 -16.24
C ALA A 79 12.80 0.65 -15.06
N SER A 80 13.55 0.88 -13.98
CA SER A 80 13.46 0.08 -12.74
C SER A 80 12.06 0.16 -12.12
N VAL A 81 11.50 1.36 -12.00
CA VAL A 81 10.14 1.57 -11.46
C VAL A 81 9.11 0.82 -12.30
N ARG A 82 9.18 0.95 -13.63
CA ARG A 82 8.28 0.25 -14.56
C ARG A 82 8.38 -1.26 -14.45
N GLN A 83 9.59 -1.78 -14.37
CA GLN A 83 9.83 -3.21 -14.24
C GLN A 83 9.19 -3.75 -12.94
N HIS A 84 9.29 -3.01 -11.85
CA HIS A 84 8.67 -3.42 -10.57
C HIS A 84 7.15 -3.32 -10.59
N VAL A 85 6.57 -2.34 -11.27
CA VAL A 85 5.11 -2.29 -11.52
C VAL A 85 4.66 -3.57 -12.23
N VAL A 86 5.38 -4.00 -13.27
CA VAL A 86 5.07 -5.22 -14.02
C VAL A 86 5.23 -6.47 -13.14
N GLU A 87 6.30 -6.55 -12.36
CA GLU A 87 6.53 -7.67 -11.44
C GLU A 87 5.44 -7.77 -10.37
N LEU A 88 5.03 -6.65 -9.77
CA LEU A 88 3.97 -6.62 -8.77
C LEU A 88 2.61 -6.99 -9.35
N GLY A 89 2.29 -6.49 -10.56
CA GLY A 89 1.06 -6.89 -11.26
C GLY A 89 1.00 -8.40 -11.52
N ARG A 90 2.14 -9.05 -11.78
CA ARG A 90 2.22 -10.52 -12.00
C ARG A 90 2.06 -11.35 -10.73
N LYS A 91 2.35 -10.80 -9.55
CA LYS A 91 2.24 -11.54 -8.28
C LYS A 91 0.78 -11.84 -7.90
N GLU A 92 -0.20 -11.24 -8.59
CA GLU A 92 -1.64 -11.49 -8.48
C GLU A 92 -2.14 -11.71 -7.04
N TYR A 93 -1.66 -10.91 -6.07
CA TYR A 93 -2.07 -10.99 -4.65
C TYR A 93 -3.60 -10.99 -4.47
N GLN A 94 -4.31 -10.40 -5.43
CA GLN A 94 -5.77 -10.31 -5.52
C GLN A 94 -6.48 -11.65 -5.65
N ARG A 95 -5.82 -12.65 -6.23
CA ARG A 95 -6.37 -14.01 -6.35
C ARG A 95 -6.10 -14.86 -5.10
N LEU A 96 -5.04 -14.52 -4.36
CA LEU A 96 -4.57 -15.28 -3.21
C LEU A 96 -5.13 -14.77 -1.88
N LEU A 97 -5.53 -13.50 -1.86
CA LEU A 97 -6.17 -12.85 -0.74
C LEU A 97 -7.56 -12.43 -1.20
N ASP A 98 -8.62 -13.00 -0.62
CA ASP A 98 -10.02 -12.58 -0.83
C ASP A 98 -10.17 -11.06 -0.60
N SER A 99 -9.97 -10.23 -1.63
CA SER A 99 -9.89 -8.75 -1.61
C SER A 99 -8.52 -8.20 -1.18
N PRO A 100 -7.59 -7.97 -2.12
CA PRO A 100 -7.38 -6.58 -2.55
C PRO A 100 -7.73 -6.32 -4.01
N ASP A 101 -8.41 -5.21 -4.29
CA ASP A 101 -8.59 -4.70 -5.65
C ASP A 101 -7.28 -4.12 -6.23
N PHE A 102 -6.30 -3.76 -5.38
CA PHE A 102 -5.04 -3.14 -5.76
C PHE A 102 -3.89 -3.50 -4.80
N VAL A 103 -2.65 -3.43 -5.30
CA VAL A 103 -1.41 -3.53 -4.52
C VAL A 103 -0.72 -2.18 -4.49
N ILE A 104 -0.18 -1.79 -3.34
CA ILE A 104 0.60 -0.56 -3.19
C ILE A 104 2.08 -0.86 -3.39
N MET A 105 2.66 -0.27 -4.43
CA MET A 105 4.10 -0.21 -4.64
C MET A 105 4.66 0.99 -3.88
N PHE A 106 5.39 0.74 -2.78
CA PHE A 106 5.92 1.80 -1.93
C PHE A 106 7.34 2.21 -2.35
N ILE A 107 7.53 3.50 -2.66
CA ILE A 107 8.84 4.09 -2.91
C ILE A 107 9.25 4.91 -1.69
N PRO A 108 10.23 4.49 -0.88
CA PRO A 108 10.53 5.13 0.41
C PRO A 108 11.18 6.52 0.28
N ASN A 109 11.60 6.91 -0.92
CA ASN A 109 12.24 8.20 -1.19
C ASN A 109 11.30 9.07 -2.04
N GLU A 110 10.76 10.13 -1.43
CA GLU A 110 9.82 11.05 -2.08
C GLU A 110 10.42 11.71 -3.35
N PRO A 111 11.66 12.25 -3.33
CA PRO A 111 12.30 12.74 -4.55
C PRO A 111 12.43 11.69 -5.67
N ALA A 112 12.73 10.44 -5.35
CA ALA A 112 12.84 9.36 -6.34
C ALA A 112 11.48 9.04 -6.97
N PHE A 113 10.42 9.02 -6.16
CA PHE A 113 9.05 8.89 -6.63
C PHE A 113 8.67 10.00 -7.62
N LEU A 114 8.93 11.27 -7.24
CA LEU A 114 8.65 12.43 -8.09
C LEU A 114 9.47 12.40 -9.38
N ALA A 115 10.76 12.07 -9.30
CA ALA A 115 11.63 12.00 -10.46
C ALA A 115 11.16 10.97 -11.50
N ALA A 116 10.67 9.81 -11.05
CA ALA A 116 10.10 8.81 -11.96
C ALA A 116 8.84 9.34 -12.67
N LEU A 117 7.91 9.91 -11.90
CA LEU A 117 6.63 10.38 -12.42
C LEU A 117 6.73 11.61 -13.33
N GLN A 118 7.65 12.52 -13.04
CA GLN A 118 7.87 13.71 -13.86
C GLN A 118 8.49 13.37 -15.23
N ASN A 119 9.30 12.32 -15.29
CA ASN A 119 9.96 11.89 -16.52
C ASN A 119 9.12 10.94 -17.37
N ASP A 120 8.20 10.21 -16.74
CA ASP A 120 7.27 9.35 -17.44
C ASP A 120 5.91 9.33 -16.74
N SER A 121 5.01 10.18 -17.21
CA SER A 121 3.65 10.30 -16.69
C SER A 121 2.77 9.08 -17.02
N SER A 122 3.14 8.28 -18.04
CA SER A 122 2.35 7.11 -18.44
C SER A 122 2.48 5.94 -17.47
N ILE A 123 3.49 5.97 -16.59
CA ILE A 123 3.65 4.99 -15.49
C ILE A 123 2.37 4.89 -14.64
N TRP A 124 1.69 6.02 -14.39
CA TRP A 124 0.46 6.02 -13.59
C TRP A 124 -0.64 5.15 -14.20
N ALA A 125 -0.92 5.37 -15.49
CA ALA A 125 -1.94 4.60 -16.20
C ALA A 125 -1.52 3.12 -16.31
N ASP A 126 -0.25 2.88 -16.67
CA ASP A 126 0.28 1.53 -16.81
C ASP A 126 0.25 0.71 -15.51
N ALA A 127 0.49 1.37 -14.37
CA ALA A 127 0.40 0.78 -13.05
C ALA A 127 -1.05 0.50 -12.67
N TYR A 128 -1.94 1.47 -12.90
CA TYR A 128 -3.36 1.33 -12.61
C TYR A 128 -4.00 0.17 -13.37
N ASP A 129 -3.69 0.01 -14.66
CA ASP A 129 -4.18 -1.10 -15.49
C ASP A 129 -3.69 -2.47 -14.99
N LYS A 130 -2.53 -2.50 -14.31
CA LYS A 130 -1.97 -3.68 -13.65
C LYS A 130 -2.40 -3.80 -12.19
N LYS A 131 -3.33 -2.93 -11.77
CA LYS A 131 -3.87 -2.83 -10.41
C LYS A 131 -2.79 -2.60 -9.35
N VAL A 132 -1.78 -1.81 -9.71
CA VAL A 132 -0.71 -1.34 -8.85
C VAL A 132 -0.88 0.16 -8.63
N ILE A 133 -0.86 0.60 -7.37
CA ILE A 133 -0.85 2.00 -6.97
C ILE A 133 0.55 2.34 -6.48
N ILE A 134 1.21 3.29 -7.12
CA ILE A 134 2.54 3.75 -6.68
C ILE A 134 2.34 4.79 -5.58
N SER A 135 3.01 4.60 -4.45
CA SER A 135 2.87 5.47 -3.28
C SER A 135 4.21 5.87 -2.71
N SER A 136 4.29 7.12 -2.26
CA SER A 136 5.40 7.70 -1.52
C SER A 136 5.12 7.70 -0.01
N PRO A 137 6.08 8.07 0.85
CA PRO A 137 5.86 8.21 2.29
C PRO A 137 4.65 9.09 2.62
N THR A 138 4.52 10.22 1.94
CA THR A 138 3.44 11.18 2.17
C THR A 138 2.08 10.60 1.80
N ASN A 139 2.00 9.97 0.63
CA ASN A 139 0.76 9.34 0.16
C ASN A 139 0.33 8.19 1.07
N LEU A 140 1.29 7.36 1.50
CA LEU A 140 1.00 6.23 2.39
C LEU A 140 0.53 6.72 3.76
N PHE A 141 1.16 7.74 4.33
CA PHE A 141 0.73 8.32 5.60
C PHE A 141 -0.72 8.82 5.54
N ALA A 142 -1.07 9.55 4.46
CA ALA A 142 -2.44 10.00 4.23
C ALA A 142 -3.42 8.82 4.12
N LEU A 143 -3.04 7.76 3.40
CA LEU A 143 -3.85 6.55 3.28
C LEU A 143 -4.08 5.88 4.65
N LEU A 144 -3.02 5.70 5.46
CA LEU A 144 -3.16 5.08 6.79
C LEU A 144 -4.07 5.92 7.70
N LYS A 145 -4.04 7.25 7.56
CA LYS A 145 -4.94 8.12 8.31
C LYS A 145 -6.41 7.90 7.91
N LEU A 146 -6.68 7.74 6.62
CA LEU A 146 -8.01 7.39 6.13
C LEU A 146 -8.46 6.01 6.63
N VAL A 147 -7.54 5.05 6.72
CA VAL A 147 -7.82 3.71 7.27
C VAL A 147 -8.16 3.79 8.76
N ASP A 148 -7.41 4.54 9.56
CA ASP A 148 -7.71 4.81 10.98
C ASP A 148 -9.12 5.41 11.15
N ASP A 149 -9.43 6.44 10.36
CA ASP A 149 -10.74 7.09 10.41
C ASP A 149 -11.88 6.16 9.96
N LEU A 150 -11.63 5.28 8.99
CA LEU A 150 -12.57 4.27 8.53
C LEU A 150 -12.88 3.25 9.63
N TRP A 151 -11.87 2.80 10.37
CA TRP A 151 -12.03 1.91 11.53
C TRP A 151 -12.84 2.57 12.65
N LYS A 152 -12.56 3.83 12.97
CA LYS A 152 -13.32 4.60 13.96
C LYS A 152 -14.80 4.71 13.60
N ARG A 153 -15.11 5.03 12.34
CA ARG A 153 -16.49 5.10 11.84
C ARG A 153 -17.19 3.74 11.90
N ASN A 154 -16.52 2.67 11.49
CA ASN A 154 -17.08 1.32 11.55
C ASN A 154 -17.42 0.89 12.98
N ALA A 155 -16.55 1.20 13.95
CA ALA A 155 -16.80 0.93 15.36
C ALA A 155 -18.01 1.72 15.89
N GLN A 156 -18.14 3.00 15.53
CA GLN A 156 -19.30 3.81 15.89
C GLN A 156 -20.61 3.26 15.30
N ASN A 157 -20.60 2.89 14.02
CA ASN A 157 -21.79 2.34 13.35
C ASN A 157 -22.28 1.04 13.99
N LYS A 158 -21.37 0.12 14.35
CA LYS A 158 -21.71 -1.10 15.08
C LYS A 158 -22.34 -0.79 16.44
N ASN A 159 -21.74 0.13 17.20
CA ASN A 159 -22.27 0.53 18.50
C ASN A 159 -23.66 1.17 18.38
N THR A 160 -23.93 1.97 17.35
CA THR A 160 -25.27 2.54 17.11
C THR A 160 -26.30 1.46 16.78
N ALA A 161 -25.95 0.47 15.94
CA ALA A 161 -26.81 -0.66 15.64
C ALA A 161 -27.13 -1.49 16.89
N ASP A 162 -26.14 -1.68 17.76
CA ASP A 162 -26.31 -2.36 19.04
C ASP A 162 -27.23 -1.56 19.98
N ILE A 163 -27.03 -0.24 20.11
CA ILE A 163 -27.90 0.63 20.93
C ILE A 163 -29.35 0.57 20.45
N VAL A 164 -29.60 0.64 19.14
CA VAL A 164 -30.96 0.50 18.58
C VAL A 164 -31.53 -0.87 18.93
N THR A 165 -30.76 -1.95 18.75
CA THR A 165 -31.19 -3.31 19.07
C THR A 165 -31.55 -3.46 20.56
N TYR A 166 -30.72 -2.93 21.46
CA TYR A 166 -30.99 -2.96 22.90
C TYR A 166 -32.16 -2.04 23.28
N GLY A 167 -32.31 -0.88 22.64
CA GLY A 167 -33.43 0.04 22.82
C GLY A 167 -34.77 -0.56 22.39
N THR A 168 -34.80 -1.27 21.26
CA THR A 168 -35.97 -2.01 20.79
C THR A 168 -36.31 -3.16 21.74
N LYS A 169 -35.32 -3.95 22.18
CA LYS A 169 -35.55 -5.03 23.15
C LYS A 169 -36.06 -4.52 24.51
N LEU A 170 -35.57 -3.36 24.98
CA LEU A 170 -36.09 -2.73 26.19
C LEU A 170 -37.53 -2.25 26.01
N TYR A 171 -37.85 -1.64 24.86
CA TYR A 171 -39.21 -1.21 24.54
C TYR A 171 -40.18 -2.40 24.48
N GLU A 172 -39.78 -3.51 23.85
CA GLU A 172 -40.57 -4.76 23.77
C GLU A 172 -40.76 -5.46 25.12
N GLN A 173 -39.91 -5.22 26.12
CA GLN A 173 -40.08 -5.77 27.47
C GLN A 173 -40.96 -4.90 28.37
N LEU A 174 -41.19 -3.64 28.00
CA LEU A 174 -41.95 -2.65 28.78
C LEU A 174 -43.40 -2.49 28.29
N VAL A 175 -43.75 -3.07 27.13
CA VAL A 175 -45.09 -3.12 26.53
C VAL A 175 -45.61 -4.55 26.60
#